data_AF-L0AV97-F1
#
_entry.id   AF-L0AV97-F1
#
_cell.length_a   1.000
_cell.length_b   1.000
_cell.length_c   1.000
_cell.angle_alpha   90.00
_cell.angle_beta   90.00
_cell.angle_gamma   90.00
#
_symmetry.space_group_name_H-M   'P 1'
#
loop_
_entity.id
_entity.type
_entity.pdbx_description
1 polymer ?
#
loop_
_entity_poly.entity_id
_entity_poly.type
_entity_poly.pdbx_seq_one_letter_code
_entity_poly.pdbx_strand_id
1 'polypeptide(L)'
;MSKLFRVTDVTDNDSGYEDIACDPYDLSDDYSPKFNPSALQMPNFDFDSLQASPTLDYLSKNDYNRISDVDLKRFSDEHFHNSYMQFSMHNKSAFFLLQSELFLSTRNYKEALSAALVSESLIGETLAIKAIKMICMYQLNDDKRFKDLKEEILASSLEGLSDTLRQHTIGTIQVASLVPEFLSCLESMKSKQTC
;
A
#
# COMPACT_ATOMS: atom_id res chain seq x y z
N MET A 1 33.06 -42.98 26.60
CA MET A 1 32.82 -44.24 25.87
C MET A 1 31.34 -44.28 25.52
N SER A 2 30.81 -44.70 24.39
CA SER A 2 31.24 -45.05 23.02
C SER A 2 29.92 -45.38 22.31
N LYS A 3 29.76 -44.94 21.04
CA LYS A 3 28.74 -45.27 20.01
C LYS A 3 27.85 -46.51 20.27
N LEU A 4 26.59 -46.48 19.79
CA LEU A 4 26.17 -47.21 18.57
C LEU A 4 24.68 -46.98 18.19
N PHE A 5 24.46 -46.69 16.91
CA PHE A 5 23.21 -46.89 16.17
C PHE A 5 23.06 -48.38 15.77
N ARG A 6 21.83 -48.91 15.72
CA ARG A 6 21.28 -49.87 14.71
C ARG A 6 19.79 -50.10 15.03
N VAL A 7 18.83 -49.78 14.14
CA VAL A 7 18.39 -50.49 12.91
C VAL A 7 17.47 -51.70 13.22
N THR A 8 16.19 -51.46 12.89
CA THR A 8 15.09 -52.33 12.37
C THR A 8 14.87 -53.75 12.89
N ASP A 9 13.60 -54.05 13.18
CA ASP A 9 12.84 -55.17 12.61
C ASP A 9 11.35 -54.95 12.88
N VAL A 10 10.50 -54.88 11.85
CA VAL A 10 9.27 -55.68 11.69
C VAL A 10 8.91 -55.67 10.21
N THR A 11 8.86 -56.86 9.64
CA THR A 11 8.48 -57.24 8.28
C THR A 11 6.97 -57.51 8.15
N ASP A 12 6.50 -57.29 6.92
CA ASP A 12 5.47 -58.02 6.17
C ASP A 12 4.00 -58.08 6.64
N ASN A 13 3.13 -57.39 5.89
CA ASN A 13 2.08 -57.98 5.04
C ASN A 13 1.08 -56.90 4.60
N ASP A 14 1.00 -56.56 3.31
CA ASP A 14 0.08 -57.20 2.36
C ASP A 14 -0.13 -56.30 1.12
N SER A 15 -0.36 -57.00 0.02
CA SER A 15 -0.38 -56.69 -1.39
C SER A 15 -1.38 -55.63 -1.88
N GLY A 16 -0.97 -54.87 -2.91
CA GLY A 16 -1.81 -53.97 -3.69
C GLY A 16 -1.04 -53.16 -4.73
N TYR A 17 -0.25 -53.83 -5.58
CA TYR A 17 0.30 -53.23 -6.79
C TYR A 17 -0.67 -53.47 -7.94
N GLU A 18 -1.25 -52.40 -8.49
CA GLU A 18 -1.67 -52.39 -9.89
C GLU A 18 -0.73 -51.48 -10.68
N ASP A 19 0.04 -52.15 -11.54
CA ASP A 19 0.76 -51.59 -12.67
C ASP A 19 -0.21 -50.91 -13.64
N ILE A 20 0.04 -49.65 -14.00
CA ILE A 20 -0.37 -49.15 -15.32
C ILE A 20 0.83 -48.46 -15.95
N ALA A 21 1.53 -49.23 -16.78
CA ALA A 21 2.51 -48.75 -17.73
C ALA A 21 1.81 -48.10 -18.94
N CYS A 22 2.29 -46.91 -19.28
CA CYS A 22 2.45 -46.29 -20.60
C CYS A 22 1.36 -46.45 -21.66
N ASP A 23 0.83 -45.31 -22.14
CA ASP A 23 1.12 -44.92 -23.53
C ASP A 23 1.16 -43.38 -23.69
N PRO A 24 2.09 -42.83 -24.50
CA PRO A 24 2.18 -41.41 -24.83
C PRO A 24 1.36 -41.11 -26.10
N TYR A 25 0.95 -39.85 -26.25
CA TYR A 25 0.20 -39.28 -27.38
C TYR A 25 -1.31 -39.58 -27.43
N ASP A 26 -2.10 -38.67 -26.87
CA ASP A 26 -3.34 -38.25 -27.53
C ASP A 26 -3.41 -36.71 -27.52
N LEU A 27 -3.16 -36.15 -28.69
CA LEU A 27 -2.98 -34.74 -28.96
C LEU A 27 -4.02 -34.37 -30.02
N SER A 28 -5.29 -34.34 -29.63
CA SER A 28 -6.33 -33.65 -30.39
C SER A 28 -7.54 -33.36 -29.50
N ASP A 29 -7.58 -32.17 -28.93
CA ASP A 29 -8.82 -31.40 -28.87
C ASP A 29 -8.50 -29.91 -28.92
N ASP A 30 -8.99 -29.32 -29.99
CA ASP A 30 -8.82 -27.95 -30.47
C ASP A 30 -9.47 -26.95 -29.51
N TYR A 31 -8.77 -26.59 -28.42
CA TYR A 31 -9.19 -25.47 -27.56
C TYR A 31 -8.49 -24.17 -27.99
N SER A 32 -8.89 -23.68 -29.16
CA SER A 32 -8.62 -22.30 -29.57
C SER A 32 -9.51 -21.35 -28.76
N PRO A 33 -8.97 -20.48 -27.88
CA PRO A 33 -9.79 -19.49 -27.20
C PRO A 33 -10.30 -18.51 -28.25
N LYS A 34 -11.60 -18.58 -28.58
CA LYS A 34 -12.25 -17.62 -29.47
C LYS A 34 -12.26 -16.26 -28.79
N PHE A 35 -11.27 -15.44 -29.10
CA PHE A 35 -11.21 -14.04 -28.71
C PHE A 35 -12.40 -13.34 -29.35
N ASN A 36 -13.41 -12.98 -28.55
CA ASN A 36 -14.57 -12.24 -29.01
C ASN A 36 -14.30 -10.74 -28.75
N PRO A 37 -13.89 -9.96 -29.76
CA PRO A 37 -13.51 -8.55 -29.56
C PRO A 37 -14.70 -7.66 -29.17
N SER A 38 -15.92 -8.19 -29.21
CA SER A 38 -17.15 -7.48 -28.83
C SER A 38 -17.46 -7.48 -27.33
N ALA A 39 -16.64 -8.13 -26.49
CA ALA A 39 -16.79 -8.12 -25.02
C ALA A 39 -16.02 -6.99 -24.31
N LEU A 40 -15.25 -6.18 -25.04
CA LEU A 40 -14.61 -4.96 -24.54
C LEU A 40 -15.52 -3.74 -24.74
N GLN A 41 -16.75 -3.80 -24.21
CA GLN A 41 -17.49 -2.55 -23.98
C GLN A 41 -16.95 -1.92 -22.70
N MET A 42 -16.00 -1.00 -22.90
CA MET A 42 -15.66 -0.03 -21.87
C MET A 42 -16.93 0.71 -21.44
N PRO A 43 -17.15 0.95 -20.14
CA PRO A 43 -18.20 1.85 -19.72
C PRO A 43 -17.93 3.21 -20.38
N ASN A 44 -18.93 3.74 -21.11
CA ASN A 44 -18.93 5.11 -21.59
C ASN A 44 -18.80 6.03 -20.37
N PHE A 45 -17.59 6.50 -20.10
CA PHE A 45 -17.38 7.59 -19.18
C PHE A 45 -17.84 8.86 -19.88
N ASP A 46 -19.03 9.34 -19.51
CA ASP A 46 -19.50 10.67 -19.88
C ASP A 46 -18.51 11.71 -19.35
N PHE A 47 -17.64 12.18 -20.24
CA PHE A 47 -16.60 13.17 -19.97
C PHE A 47 -17.17 14.59 -19.75
N ASP A 48 -18.47 14.77 -19.99
CA ASP A 48 -19.18 16.05 -19.89
C ASP A 48 -19.50 16.50 -18.44
N SER A 49 -19.20 15.68 -17.43
CA SER A 49 -19.32 16.10 -16.02
C SER A 49 -18.00 16.62 -15.41
N LEU A 50 -16.94 16.81 -16.20
CA LEU A 50 -15.65 17.37 -15.77
C LEU A 50 -15.61 18.92 -15.77
N GLN A 51 -16.76 19.58 -15.57
CA GLN A 51 -16.78 20.99 -15.18
C GLN A 51 -16.62 21.14 -13.67
N ALA A 52 -15.39 20.92 -13.22
CA ALA A 52 -14.84 21.61 -12.07
C ALA A 52 -13.37 21.89 -12.39
N SER A 53 -13.11 22.96 -13.14
CA SER A 53 -11.77 23.51 -13.27
C SER A 53 -11.28 23.95 -11.90
N PRO A 54 -10.28 23.30 -11.28
CA PRO A 54 -9.60 23.89 -10.15
C PRO A 54 -8.51 24.79 -10.76
N THR A 55 -8.92 25.96 -11.23
CA THR A 55 -7.95 27.02 -11.47
C THR A 55 -7.33 27.36 -10.12
N LEU A 56 -6.06 26.97 -9.96
CA LEU A 56 -5.06 27.81 -9.31
C LEU A 56 -5.26 28.10 -7.81
N ASP A 57 -5.58 27.09 -7.00
CA ASP A 57 -5.57 27.20 -5.52
C ASP A 57 -4.34 26.53 -4.86
N TYR A 58 -3.36 26.09 -5.66
CA TYR A 58 -2.19 25.34 -5.17
C TYR A 58 -1.15 26.19 -4.40
N LEU A 59 -1.29 27.52 -4.41
CA LEU A 59 -0.27 28.43 -3.84
C LEU A 59 -0.81 29.37 -2.76
N SER A 60 -2.09 29.28 -2.39
CA SER A 60 -2.64 30.23 -1.42
C SER A 60 -3.86 29.71 -0.65
N LYS A 61 -3.70 28.63 0.13
CA LYS A 61 -4.66 28.33 1.21
C LYS A 61 -3.94 27.91 2.49
N ASN A 62 -3.71 28.92 3.34
CA ASN A 62 -3.53 28.84 4.79
C ASN A 62 -4.25 27.64 5.41
N ASP A 63 -3.59 26.80 6.21
CA ASP A 63 -4.11 25.93 7.30
C ASP A 63 -5.44 25.13 7.15
N TYR A 64 -6.18 25.20 6.03
CA TYR A 64 -7.56 24.70 5.89
C TYR A 64 -7.64 23.20 5.57
N ASN A 65 -6.55 22.59 5.13
CA ASN A 65 -6.51 21.16 4.78
C ASN A 65 -5.92 20.28 5.88
N ARG A 66 -5.63 20.84 7.06
CA ARG A 66 -5.12 20.05 8.19
C ARG A 66 -6.21 19.13 8.72
N ILE A 67 -5.93 17.84 8.80
CA ILE A 67 -6.82 16.87 9.44
C ILE A 67 -6.79 17.15 10.94
N SER A 68 -7.95 17.34 11.57
CA SER A 68 -7.99 17.64 13.00
C SER A 68 -7.52 16.43 13.83
N ASP A 69 -6.92 16.68 14.99
CA ASP A 69 -6.51 15.59 15.90
C ASP A 69 -7.72 14.75 16.36
N VAL A 70 -8.91 15.36 16.43
CA VAL A 70 -10.17 14.68 16.71
C VAL A 70 -10.55 13.74 15.56
N ASP A 71 -10.40 14.16 14.31
CA ASP A 71 -10.70 13.32 13.15
C ASP A 71 -9.71 12.16 13.02
N LEU A 72 -8.42 12.39 13.28
CA LEU A 72 -7.43 11.31 13.31
C LEU A 72 -7.75 10.27 14.37
N LYS A 73 -8.13 10.72 15.58
CA LYS A 73 -8.57 9.82 16.64
C LYS A 73 -9.82 9.05 16.22
N ARG A 74 -10.80 9.72 15.61
CA ARG A 74 -12.02 9.06 15.10
C ARG A 74 -11.68 7.99 14.06
N PHE A 75 -10.79 8.27 13.11
CA PHE A 75 -10.34 7.30 12.11
C PHE A 75 -9.73 6.05 12.76
N SER A 76 -8.86 6.24 13.76
CA SER A 76 -8.28 5.15 14.52
C SER A 76 -9.35 4.32 15.24
N ASP A 77 -10.25 4.98 15.98
CA ASP A 77 -11.28 4.31 16.79
C ASP A 77 -12.28 3.54 15.92
N GLU A 78 -12.74 4.14 14.81
CA GLU A 78 -13.64 3.50 13.84
C GLU A 78 -12.96 2.28 13.19
N HIS A 79 -11.72 2.41 12.74
CA HIS A 79 -10.99 1.32 12.08
C HIS A 79 -10.71 0.16 13.03
N PHE A 80 -10.33 0.48 14.28
CA PHE A 80 -10.14 -0.51 15.32
C PHE A 80 -11.45 -1.27 15.58
N HIS A 81 -12.57 -0.56 15.76
CA HIS A 81 -13.86 -1.19 16.03
C HIS A 81 -14.34 -2.08 14.88
N ASN A 82 -14.23 -1.62 13.63
CA ASN A 82 -14.65 -2.37 12.45
C ASN A 82 -13.78 -3.61 12.21
N SER A 83 -12.48 -3.53 12.51
CA SER A 83 -11.54 -4.64 12.35
C SER A 83 -11.51 -5.56 13.58
N TYR A 84 -12.11 -5.16 14.70
CA TYR A 84 -12.08 -5.88 15.98
C TYR A 84 -12.75 -7.26 15.93
N MET A 85 -13.69 -7.48 15.01
CA MET A 85 -14.39 -8.76 14.88
C MET A 85 -13.65 -9.77 13.98
N GLN A 86 -12.69 -9.32 13.17
CA GLN A 86 -11.89 -10.19 12.30
C GLN A 86 -10.65 -10.76 13.01
N PHE A 87 -10.70 -10.80 14.35
CA PHE A 87 -9.53 -10.69 15.21
C PHE A 87 -9.18 -12.04 15.86
N SER A 88 -8.26 -12.79 15.25
CA SER A 88 -7.68 -14.02 15.85
C SER A 88 -6.15 -13.98 15.95
N MET A 89 -5.52 -12.84 15.70
CA MET A 89 -4.05 -12.71 15.66
C MET A 89 -3.46 -12.46 17.05
N HIS A 90 -2.41 -13.22 17.40
CA HIS A 90 -1.70 -13.09 18.68
C HIS A 90 -0.92 -11.76 18.81
N ASN A 91 -0.53 -11.13 17.69
CA ASN A 91 0.17 -9.85 17.68
C ASN A 91 -0.66 -8.77 16.96
N LYS A 92 -1.34 -7.95 17.76
CA LYS A 92 -2.29 -6.93 17.31
C LYS A 92 -1.62 -5.82 16.51
N SER A 93 -0.49 -5.33 16.99
CA SER A 93 0.22 -4.20 16.36
C SER A 93 0.84 -4.61 15.03
N ALA A 94 1.50 -5.77 14.97
CA ALA A 94 2.05 -6.29 13.73
C ALA A 94 0.98 -6.49 12.65
N PHE A 95 -0.22 -6.93 13.04
CA PHE A 95 -1.37 -7.05 12.14
C PHE A 95 -1.76 -5.70 11.53
N PHE A 96 -1.98 -4.67 12.36
CA PHE A 96 -2.38 -3.34 11.85
C PHE A 96 -1.27 -2.64 11.06
N LEU A 97 -0.01 -2.84 11.45
CA LEU A 97 1.13 -2.34 10.67
C LEU A 97 1.16 -2.99 9.28
N LEU A 98 1.04 -4.31 9.19
CA LEU A 98 0.95 -5.01 7.90
C LEU A 98 -0.25 -4.53 7.07
N GLN A 99 -1.40 -4.38 7.72
CA GLN A 99 -2.62 -3.90 7.07
C GLN A 99 -2.41 -2.48 6.49
N SER A 100 -1.70 -1.62 7.20
CA SER A 100 -1.39 -0.26 6.73
C SER A 100 -0.47 -0.27 5.49
N GLU A 101 0.55 -1.13 5.43
CA GLU A 101 1.40 -1.28 4.25
C GLU A 101 0.63 -1.85 3.04
N LEU A 102 -0.28 -2.79 3.28
CA LEU A 102 -1.14 -3.33 2.23
C LEU A 102 -2.07 -2.26 1.66
N PHE A 103 -2.75 -1.49 2.53
CA PHE A 103 -3.62 -0.41 2.07
C PHE A 103 -2.86 0.67 1.31
N LEU A 104 -1.65 1.02 1.77
CA LEU A 104 -0.76 1.94 1.08
C LEU A 104 -0.44 1.46 -0.35
N SER A 105 -0.15 0.16 -0.50
CA SER A 105 0.13 -0.46 -1.80
C SER A 105 -1.08 -0.43 -2.74
N THR A 106 -2.29 -0.50 -2.17
CA THR A 106 -3.55 -0.35 -2.93
C THR A 106 -4.03 1.09 -3.09
N ARG A 107 -3.25 2.09 -2.64
CA ARG A 107 -3.59 3.53 -2.68
C ARG A 107 -4.83 3.92 -1.86
N ASN A 108 -5.21 3.11 -0.88
CA ASN A 108 -6.28 3.41 0.07
C ASN A 108 -5.70 4.18 1.27
N TYR A 109 -5.39 5.46 1.06
CA TYR A 109 -4.58 6.25 2.00
C TYR A 109 -5.27 6.55 3.34
N LYS A 110 -6.60 6.66 3.34
CA LYS A 110 -7.36 6.92 4.58
C LYS A 110 -7.36 5.69 5.49
N GLU A 111 -7.57 4.51 4.91
CA GLU A 111 -7.55 3.22 5.59
C GLU A 111 -6.13 2.87 6.03
N ALA A 112 -5.12 3.16 5.19
CA ALA A 112 -3.71 3.01 5.55
C ALA A 112 -3.35 3.88 6.76
N LEU A 113 -3.75 5.15 6.75
CA LEU A 113 -3.54 6.07 7.86
C LEU A 113 -4.26 5.58 9.13
N SER A 114 -5.51 5.13 9.00
CA SER A 114 -6.30 4.63 10.14
C SER A 114 -5.64 3.41 10.78
N ALA A 115 -5.22 2.43 9.98
CA ALA A 115 -4.50 1.25 10.47
C ALA A 115 -3.15 1.61 11.11
N ALA A 116 -2.41 2.56 10.54
CA ALA A 116 -1.15 3.03 11.11
C ALA A 116 -1.34 3.71 12.47
N LEU A 117 -2.38 4.55 12.64
CA LEU A 117 -2.71 5.19 13.92
C LEU A 117 -3.13 4.16 14.98
N VAL A 118 -3.86 3.12 14.59
CA VAL A 118 -4.18 2.02 15.50
C VAL A 118 -2.91 1.30 15.94
N SER A 119 -2.01 0.97 15.01
CA SER A 119 -0.73 0.35 15.35
C SER A 119 0.09 1.24 16.29
N GLU A 120 0.14 2.54 16.03
CA GLU A 120 0.82 3.54 16.88
C GLU A 120 0.29 3.54 18.31
N SER A 121 -1.04 3.45 18.48
CA SER A 121 -1.65 3.39 19.81
C SER A 121 -1.27 2.14 20.62
N LEU A 122 -0.87 1.05 19.94
CA LEU A 122 -0.59 -0.24 20.55
C LEU A 122 0.89 -0.45 20.90
N ILE A 123 1.81 -0.01 20.05
CA ILE A 123 3.27 -0.19 20.23
C ILE A 123 4.05 1.11 20.37
N GLY A 124 3.38 2.25 20.26
CA GLY A 124 4.03 3.55 20.14
C GLY A 124 4.52 3.82 18.72
N GLU A 125 5.22 4.94 18.58
CA GLU A 125 5.66 5.41 17.30
C GLU A 125 6.92 4.66 16.82
N THR A 126 6.92 4.21 15.57
CA THR A 126 8.05 3.52 14.93
C THR A 126 8.38 4.18 13.60
N LEU A 127 9.58 3.93 13.06
CA LEU A 127 9.98 4.48 11.77
C LEU A 127 9.03 4.08 10.63
N ALA A 128 8.55 2.83 10.62
CA ALA A 128 7.59 2.37 9.62
C ALA A 128 6.26 3.12 9.72
N ILE A 129 5.75 3.31 10.94
CA ILE A 129 4.53 4.09 11.20
C ILE A 129 4.70 5.53 10.73
N LYS A 130 5.83 6.18 11.05
CA LYS A 130 6.15 7.54 10.60
C LYS A 130 6.17 7.63 9.07
N ALA A 131 6.82 6.68 8.40
CA ALA A 131 6.89 6.62 6.95
C ALA A 131 5.50 6.50 6.31
N ILE A 132 4.67 5.58 6.80
CA ILE A 132 3.30 5.40 6.32
C ILE A 132 2.46 6.67 6.55
N LYS A 133 2.51 7.24 7.75
CA LYS A 133 1.83 8.51 8.07
C LYS A 133 2.28 9.61 7.14
N MET A 134 3.58 9.80 6.93
CA MET A 134 4.13 10.84 6.03
C MET A 134 3.55 10.71 4.61
N ILE A 135 3.57 9.50 4.04
CA ILE A 135 3.03 9.27 2.69
C ILE A 135 1.53 9.57 2.65
N CYS A 136 0.77 9.12 3.66
CA CYS A 136 -0.66 9.37 3.71
C CYS A 136 -0.98 10.87 3.88
N MET A 137 -0.24 11.60 4.73
CA MET A 137 -0.43 13.04 4.91
C MET A 137 -0.17 13.80 3.62
N TYR A 138 0.86 13.42 2.85
CA TYR A 138 1.10 14.01 1.52
C TYR A 138 -0.09 13.78 0.58
N GLN A 139 -0.58 12.54 0.48
CA GLN A 139 -1.68 12.19 -0.44
C GLN A 139 -3.03 12.77 -0.01
N LEU A 140 -3.22 13.03 1.28
CA LEU A 140 -4.42 13.64 1.86
C LEU A 140 -4.32 15.18 1.96
N ASN A 141 -3.24 15.79 1.44
CA ASN A 141 -2.99 17.24 1.45
C ASN A 141 -2.88 17.88 2.85
N ASP A 142 -2.43 17.14 3.87
CA ASP A 142 -2.04 17.71 5.17
C ASP A 142 -0.57 18.13 5.13
N ASP A 143 -0.31 19.26 4.46
CA ASP A 143 1.04 19.75 4.17
C ASP A 143 1.88 20.01 5.41
N LYS A 144 1.24 20.44 6.52
CA LYS A 144 1.96 20.78 7.75
C LYS A 144 2.54 19.52 8.39
N ARG A 145 1.69 18.51 8.66
CA ARG A 145 2.16 17.25 9.24
C ARG A 145 3.08 16.51 8.30
N PHE A 146 2.85 16.60 6.99
CA PHE A 146 3.75 16.03 6.01
C PHE A 146 5.17 16.61 6.14
N LYS A 147 5.31 17.95 6.21
CA LYS A 147 6.62 18.62 6.38
C LYS A 147 7.30 18.20 7.67
N ASP A 148 6.57 18.21 8.79
CA ASP A 148 7.09 17.82 10.10
C ASP A 148 7.62 16.36 10.06
N LEU A 149 6.81 15.42 9.56
CA LEU A 149 7.20 14.00 9.44
C LEU A 149 8.34 13.78 8.44
N LYS A 150 8.38 14.54 7.35
CA LYS A 150 9.45 14.47 6.35
C LYS A 150 10.80 14.85 6.95
N GLU A 151 10.86 15.90 7.77
CA GLU A 151 12.09 16.31 8.45
C GLU A 151 12.58 15.23 9.42
N GLU A 152 11.68 14.64 10.21
CA GLU A 152 12.02 13.56 11.13
C GLU A 152 12.55 12.31 10.41
N ILE A 153 11.96 11.95 9.27
CA ILE A 153 12.37 10.82 8.45
C ILE A 153 13.73 11.08 7.79
N LEU A 154 13.98 12.30 7.30
CA LEU A 154 15.27 12.66 6.71
C LEU A 154 16.40 12.69 7.75
N ALA A 155 16.08 12.99 9.01
CA ALA A 155 17.03 12.92 10.12
C ALA A 155 17.32 11.46 10.55
N SER A 156 16.47 10.51 10.18
CA SER A 156 16.58 9.09 10.54
C SER A 156 17.25 8.28 9.42
N SER A 157 17.95 7.19 9.76
CA SER A 157 18.32 6.21 8.73
C SER A 157 17.07 5.47 8.27
N LEU A 158 16.87 5.32 6.96
CA LEU A 158 15.76 4.52 6.40
C LEU A 158 16.00 3.01 6.54
N GLU A 159 16.99 2.61 7.33
CA GLU A 159 17.31 1.23 7.63
C GLU A 159 16.24 0.66 8.57
N GLY A 160 15.65 -0.48 8.20
CA GLY A 160 14.55 -1.11 8.94
C GLY A 160 13.17 -0.90 8.33
N LEU A 161 13.04 -0.12 7.25
CA LEU A 161 11.84 -0.11 6.41
C LEU A 161 11.86 -1.30 5.44
N SER A 162 10.66 -1.83 5.13
CA SER A 162 10.49 -2.77 4.01
C SER A 162 10.93 -2.12 2.70
N ASP A 163 11.42 -2.90 1.73
CA ASP A 163 11.93 -2.36 0.46
C ASP A 163 10.87 -1.53 -0.27
N THR A 164 9.63 -2.03 -0.28
CA THR A 164 8.47 -1.35 -0.86
C THR A 164 8.17 -0.03 -0.16
N LEU A 165 8.13 -0.03 1.18
CA LEU A 165 7.85 1.17 1.96
C LEU A 165 8.98 2.21 1.82
N ARG A 166 10.24 1.76 1.76
CA ARG A 166 11.40 2.61 1.51
C ARG A 166 11.30 3.29 0.14
N GLN A 167 10.95 2.53 -0.91
CA GLN A 167 10.73 3.09 -2.25
C GLN A 167 9.60 4.11 -2.27
N HIS A 168 8.46 3.82 -1.65
CA HIS A 168 7.35 4.79 -1.57
C HIS A 168 7.74 6.05 -0.80
N THR A 169 8.49 5.91 0.29
CA THR A 169 8.97 7.04 1.10
C THR A 169 9.88 7.95 0.28
N ILE A 170 10.90 7.38 -0.37
CA ILE A 170 11.83 8.14 -1.21
C ILE A 170 11.10 8.80 -2.38
N GLY A 171 10.25 8.05 -3.08
CA GLY A 171 9.48 8.59 -4.22
C GLY A 171 8.59 9.76 -3.80
N THR A 172 7.92 9.64 -2.66
CA THR A 172 7.07 10.73 -2.13
C THR A 172 7.88 11.98 -1.81
N ILE A 173 9.05 11.81 -1.17
CA ILE A 173 9.95 12.94 -0.85
C ILE A 173 10.43 13.64 -2.13
N GLN A 174 10.79 12.87 -3.16
CA GLN A 174 11.26 13.39 -4.45
C GLN A 174 10.16 14.15 -5.19
N VAL A 175 8.95 13.58 -5.27
CA VAL A 175 7.82 14.24 -5.93
C VAL A 175 7.47 15.54 -5.20
N ALA A 176 7.45 15.52 -3.86
CA ALA A 176 7.18 16.71 -3.06
C ALA A 176 8.22 17.85 -3.26
N SER A 177 9.46 17.53 -3.63
CA SER A 177 10.45 18.56 -4.02
C SER A 177 10.31 19.04 -5.46
N LEU A 178 9.94 18.16 -6.40
CA LEU A 178 9.90 18.49 -7.83
C LEU A 178 8.64 19.24 -8.25
N VAL A 179 7.49 18.93 -7.64
CA VAL A 179 6.19 19.52 -8.01
C VAL A 179 6.19 21.06 -7.89
N PRO A 180 6.69 21.69 -6.80
CA PRO A 180 6.74 23.14 -6.70
C PRO A 180 7.61 23.79 -7.79
N GLU A 181 8.75 23.20 -8.13
CA GLU A 181 9.64 23.69 -9.19
C GLU A 181 8.97 23.64 -10.55
N PHE A 182 8.27 22.53 -10.82
CA PHE A 182 7.51 22.36 -12.05
C PHE A 182 6.38 23.38 -12.18
N LEU A 183 5.60 23.61 -11.12
CA LEU A 183 4.52 24.60 -11.11
C LEU A 183 5.06 26.02 -11.33
N SER A 184 6.16 26.38 -10.67
CA SER A 184 6.85 27.66 -10.87
C SER A 184 7.30 27.85 -12.32
N CYS A 185 7.84 26.79 -12.95
CA CYS A 185 8.19 26.83 -14.37
C CYS A 185 6.97 27.08 -15.27
N LEU A 186 5.84 26.39 -15.02
CA LEU A 186 4.61 26.60 -15.79
C LEU A 186 4.08 28.04 -15.66
N GLU A 187 4.12 28.62 -14.47
CA GLU A 187 3.71 30.00 -14.23
C GLU A 187 4.61 31.01 -14.97
N SER A 188 5.92 30.75 -15.00
CA SER A 188 6.88 31.55 -15.75
C SER A 188 6.67 31.50 -17.27
N MET A 189 6.11 30.39 -17.79
CA MET A 189 5.77 30.26 -19.20
C MET A 189 4.47 30.98 -19.54
N LYS A 190 3.47 30.89 -18.66
CA LYS A 190 2.17 31.57 -18.84
C LYS A 190 2.31 33.08 -18.86
N SER A 191 3.16 33.64 -17.99
CA SER A 191 3.43 35.08 -17.93
C SER A 191 4.19 35.62 -19.16
N LYS A 192 4.94 34.78 -19.87
CA LYS A 192 5.65 35.16 -21.11
C LYS A 192 4.76 35.18 -22.35
N GLN A 193 3.60 34.53 -22.34
CA GLN A 193 2.66 34.51 -23.48
C GLN A 193 1.72 35.72 -23.52
N THR A 194 1.69 36.56 -22.48
CA THR A 194 0.81 37.74 -22.40
C THR A 194 1.48 39.07 -22.78
N CYS A 195 2.60 39.03 -23.50
CA CYS A 195 3.27 40.21 -24.07
C CYS A 195 3.24 40.18 -25.60
#